data_AF-A0A414STH7-F1
#
_entry.id   AF-A0A414STH7-F1
#
_cell.length_a   1.000
_cell.length_b   1.000
_cell.length_c   1.000
_cell.angle_alpha   90.00
_cell.angle_beta   90.00
_cell.angle_gamma   90.00
#
_symmetry.space_group_name_H-M   'P 1'
#
loop_
_entity.id
_entity.type
_entity.pdbx_description
1 polymer ?
#
loop_
_entity_poly.entity_id
_entity_poly.type
_entity_poly.pdbx_seq_one_letter_code
_entity_poly.pdbx_strand_id
1 'polypeptide(L)'
;MENFMTQFNLSGLKKILNPSSGKRNVVDQITDRLSKSSIGLSSGDDTLNAVSFSGMDAFDLTQNISELLSPACGMTEEEKQAELARIQAKLKSGKKLTEEEMRFLQAVDPQLYMQAARIQAMRDSLEQQLEHCKSKEEAAKVFSDTMSMVSDKDPMKEYIVAAYQDAYNEFQKSGKYQHLPQKSSDDNKSDSLVALDKTTDFLTDSTDHRSERKSHQDRYDSDLATE
;
A
#
# COMPACT_ATOMS: atom_id res chain seq x y z
N MET A 1 3.99 -32.55 18.38
CA MET A 1 4.63 -31.86 17.24
C MET A 1 4.06 -32.47 15.98
N GLU A 2 3.08 -31.80 15.39
CA GLU A 2 2.39 -32.24 14.17
C GLU A 2 3.25 -31.92 12.94
N ASN A 3 3.49 -32.91 12.08
CA ASN A 3 4.11 -32.75 10.78
C ASN A 3 3.01 -32.49 9.74
N PHE A 4 2.95 -31.28 9.19
CA PHE A 4 2.14 -30.97 8.01
C PHE A 4 2.96 -31.27 6.76
N MET A 5 2.59 -32.35 6.06
CA MET A 5 3.23 -32.79 4.83
C MET A 5 2.40 -32.26 3.65
N THR A 6 2.82 -31.14 3.06
CA THR A 6 2.15 -30.51 1.92
C THR A 6 2.30 -31.39 0.68
N GLN A 7 1.20 -31.97 0.21
CA GLN A 7 1.19 -32.70 -1.06
C GLN A 7 1.27 -31.74 -2.23
N PHE A 8 2.33 -31.83 -3.02
CA PHE A 8 2.45 -31.15 -4.30
C PHE A 8 1.48 -31.74 -5.32
N ASN A 9 0.54 -30.93 -5.79
CA ASN A 9 -0.46 -31.35 -6.77
C ASN A 9 0.13 -31.27 -8.20
N LEU A 10 0.52 -32.43 -8.74
CA LEU A 10 1.19 -32.57 -10.06
C LEU A 10 0.23 -32.41 -11.27
N SER A 11 -1.05 -32.07 -11.04
CA SER A 11 -2.06 -32.01 -12.11
C SER A 11 -1.74 -30.97 -13.20
N GLY A 12 -1.03 -29.89 -12.84
CA GLY A 12 -0.64 -28.83 -13.77
C GLY A 12 0.43 -29.25 -14.79
N LEU A 13 1.32 -30.18 -14.44
CA LEU A 13 2.40 -30.65 -15.32
C LEU A 13 1.88 -31.49 -16.49
N LYS A 14 0.71 -32.13 -16.33
CA LYS A 14 0.14 -33.01 -17.36
C LYS A 14 -0.36 -32.24 -18.60
N LYS A 15 -0.74 -30.96 -18.45
CA LYS A 15 -1.07 -30.06 -19.57
C LYS A 15 0.16 -29.60 -20.36
N ILE A 16 1.33 -29.58 -19.72
CA ILE A 16 2.60 -29.20 -20.36
C ILE A 16 3.15 -30.36 -21.20
N LEU A 17 2.88 -31.59 -20.78
CA LEU A 17 3.40 -32.78 -21.46
C LEU A 17 2.64 -33.12 -22.77
N ASN A 18 1.34 -32.78 -22.88
CA ASN A 18 0.53 -33.08 -24.07
C ASN A 18 -0.28 -31.86 -24.56
N PRO A 19 0.29 -30.99 -25.43
CA PRO A 19 -0.49 -29.98 -26.14
C PRO A 19 -1.15 -30.56 -27.41
N SER A 20 -2.44 -30.27 -27.56
CA SER A 20 -3.23 -30.48 -28.77
C SER A 20 -2.55 -29.83 -29.98
N SER A 21 -2.51 -30.58 -31.07
CA SER A 21 -1.95 -30.28 -32.39
C SER A 21 -2.08 -28.82 -32.84
N GLY A 22 -0.93 -28.18 -33.10
CA GLY A 22 -0.84 -27.04 -34.03
C GLY A 22 -0.04 -25.81 -33.59
N LYS A 23 0.36 -25.70 -32.31
CA LYS A 23 1.20 -24.58 -31.81
C LYS A 23 2.53 -25.12 -31.32
N ARG A 24 3.63 -24.67 -31.93
CA ARG A 24 5.00 -25.09 -31.58
C ARG A 24 5.23 -24.86 -30.08
N ASN A 25 5.61 -25.92 -29.36
CA ASN A 25 5.80 -25.87 -27.91
C ASN A 25 7.10 -25.11 -27.59
N VAL A 26 7.18 -24.47 -26.42
CA VAL A 26 8.40 -23.90 -25.85
C VAL A 26 9.51 -24.96 -25.82
N VAL A 27 9.15 -26.23 -25.58
CA VAL A 27 10.07 -27.38 -25.66
C VAL A 27 10.68 -27.54 -27.05
N ASP A 28 9.87 -27.45 -28.11
CA ASP A 28 10.37 -27.55 -29.50
C ASP A 28 11.33 -26.41 -29.82
N GLN A 29 11.05 -25.21 -29.30
CA GLN A 29 11.89 -24.04 -29.49
C GLN A 29 13.25 -24.17 -28.77
N ILE A 30 13.27 -24.86 -27.62
CA ILE A 30 14.49 -25.17 -26.88
C ILE A 30 15.30 -26.26 -27.60
N THR A 31 14.68 -27.36 -28.05
CA THR A 31 15.37 -28.42 -28.79
C THR A 31 15.92 -27.95 -30.13
N ASP A 32 15.21 -27.05 -30.83
CA ASP A 32 15.71 -26.46 -32.08
C ASP A 32 16.95 -25.58 -31.85
N ARG A 33 16.98 -24.87 -30.72
CA ARG A 33 18.13 -24.04 -30.32
C ARG A 33 19.31 -24.88 -29.86
N LEU A 34 19.07 -25.98 -29.15
CA LEU A 34 20.10 -26.94 -28.74
C LEU A 34 20.70 -27.67 -29.96
N SER A 35 19.87 -28.05 -30.93
CA SER A 35 20.32 -28.71 -32.16
C SER A 35 21.13 -27.78 -33.06
N LYS A 36 20.91 -26.46 -32.97
CA LYS A 36 21.69 -25.43 -33.68
C LYS A 36 22.90 -24.96 -32.88
N SER A 37 22.95 -25.22 -31.58
CA SER A 37 24.16 -25.03 -30.78
C SER A 37 25.13 -26.16 -31.07
N SER A 38 26.27 -25.83 -31.64
CA SER A 38 27.39 -26.74 -31.89
C SER A 38 28.05 -27.15 -30.56
N ILE A 39 27.34 -27.92 -29.73
CA ILE A 39 27.92 -28.64 -28.61
C ILE A 39 28.40 -29.98 -29.18
N GLY A 40 29.63 -29.97 -29.68
CA GLY A 40 30.28 -31.16 -30.20
C GLY A 40 30.51 -32.18 -29.09
N LEU A 41 29.67 -33.21 -29.04
CA LEU A 41 29.96 -34.43 -28.28
C LEU A 41 30.79 -35.35 -29.19
N SER A 42 32.10 -35.14 -29.23
CA SER A 42 33.02 -36.14 -29.77
C SER A 42 33.17 -37.26 -28.74
N SER A 43 32.57 -38.41 -29.05
CA SER A 43 32.86 -39.68 -28.38
C SER A 43 34.30 -40.07 -28.70
N GLY A 44 35.12 -40.32 -27.68
CA GLY A 44 36.45 -40.91 -27.88
C GLY A 44 37.47 -40.56 -26.80
N ASP A 45 37.58 -41.47 -25.84
CA ASP A 45 38.82 -42.01 -25.27
C ASP A 45 39.82 -41.11 -24.48
N ASP A 46 40.46 -41.77 -23.53
CA ASP A 46 41.36 -41.30 -22.49
C ASP A 46 42.41 -40.28 -22.95
N THR A 47 42.60 -39.21 -22.16
CA THR A 47 43.93 -38.76 -21.67
C THR A 47 43.81 -37.49 -20.83
N LEU A 48 44.41 -37.55 -19.65
CA LEU A 48 44.72 -36.39 -18.82
C LEU A 48 45.61 -35.43 -19.60
N ASN A 49 45.08 -34.29 -20.03
CA ASN A 49 45.89 -33.11 -20.27
C ASN A 49 45.11 -31.84 -19.96
N ALA A 50 45.53 -31.17 -18.90
CA ALA A 50 44.99 -29.89 -18.46
C ALA A 50 45.37 -28.79 -19.46
N VAL A 51 44.45 -28.40 -20.33
CA VAL A 51 44.47 -27.08 -20.98
C VAL A 51 43.04 -26.55 -21.08
N SER A 52 42.86 -25.38 -20.47
CA SER A 52 41.64 -24.63 -20.20
C SER A 52 40.79 -24.29 -21.42
N PHE A 53 39.47 -24.49 -21.32
CA PHE A 53 38.49 -23.70 -22.05
C PHE A 53 37.22 -23.47 -21.20
N SER A 54 36.99 -22.18 -20.91
CA SER A 54 35.84 -21.51 -20.30
C SER A 54 35.23 -22.10 -19.01
N GLY A 55 35.75 -21.64 -17.88
CA GLY A 55 35.08 -21.75 -16.59
C GLY A 55 33.80 -20.94 -16.56
N MET A 56 32.67 -21.64 -16.52
CA MET A 56 31.47 -21.12 -15.87
C MET A 56 31.50 -21.69 -14.45
N ASP A 57 31.68 -20.83 -13.46
CA ASP A 57 31.60 -21.25 -12.07
C ASP A 57 30.13 -21.53 -11.68
N ALA A 58 29.90 -22.23 -10.58
CA ALA A 58 28.53 -22.51 -10.11
C ALA A 58 27.73 -21.22 -9.86
N PHE A 59 28.43 -20.10 -9.64
CA PHE A 59 27.86 -18.77 -9.48
C PHE A 59 27.33 -18.22 -10.81
N ASP A 60 28.08 -18.34 -11.91
CA ASP A 60 27.65 -18.03 -13.28
C ASP A 60 26.45 -18.88 -13.68
N LEU A 61 26.41 -20.15 -13.29
CA LEU A 61 25.25 -21.02 -13.56
C LEU A 61 24.00 -20.53 -12.81
N THR A 62 24.14 -20.15 -11.53
CA THR A 62 23.02 -19.59 -10.76
C THR A 62 22.56 -18.23 -11.28
N GLN A 63 23.48 -17.40 -11.77
CA GLN A 63 23.17 -16.09 -12.34
C GLN A 63 22.42 -16.23 -13.67
N ASN A 64 22.86 -17.15 -14.55
CA ASN A 64 22.18 -17.47 -15.80
C ASN A 64 20.79 -18.11 -15.57
N ILE A 65 20.63 -18.96 -14.56
CA ILE A 65 19.32 -19.52 -14.18
C ILE A 65 18.40 -18.41 -13.61
N SER A 66 18.95 -17.50 -12.80
CA SER A 66 18.19 -16.35 -12.28
C SER A 66 17.74 -15.41 -13.40
N GLU A 67 18.56 -15.23 -14.43
CA GLU A 67 18.22 -14.43 -15.61
C GLU A 67 17.10 -15.10 -16.42
N LEU A 68 17.15 -16.43 -16.60
CA LEU A 68 16.13 -17.25 -17.25
C LEU A 68 14.79 -17.34 -16.51
N LEU A 69 14.82 -17.20 -15.18
CA LEU A 69 13.63 -17.21 -14.31
C LEU A 69 13.11 -15.81 -14.01
N SER A 70 13.81 -14.76 -14.45
CA SER A 70 13.32 -13.40 -14.30
C SER A 70 12.05 -13.21 -15.15
N PRO A 71 11.00 -12.55 -14.65
CA PRO A 71 9.81 -12.23 -15.45
C PRO A 71 10.11 -11.41 -16.72
N ALA A 72 11.26 -10.74 -16.74
CA ALA A 72 11.77 -9.97 -17.86
C ALA A 72 12.64 -10.81 -18.83
N CYS A 73 12.81 -12.11 -18.58
CA CYS A 73 13.57 -13.02 -19.44
C CYS A 73 12.90 -13.12 -20.81
N GLY A 74 13.59 -12.66 -21.84
CA GLY A 74 13.11 -12.76 -23.22
C GLY A 74 12.14 -11.67 -23.66
N MET A 75 11.84 -10.66 -22.81
CA MET A 75 11.21 -9.42 -23.27
C MET A 75 12.21 -8.57 -24.03
N THR A 76 11.78 -7.95 -25.13
CA THR A 76 12.61 -6.95 -25.81
C THR A 76 12.74 -5.69 -24.94
N GLU A 77 13.74 -4.86 -25.21
CA GLU A 77 13.91 -3.61 -24.46
C GLU A 77 12.68 -2.70 -24.60
N GLU A 78 12.05 -2.69 -25.77
CA GLU A 78 10.83 -1.92 -26.03
C GLU A 78 9.66 -2.38 -25.16
N GLU A 79 9.47 -3.70 -25.00
CA GLU A 79 8.43 -4.26 -24.14
C GLU A 79 8.70 -3.93 -22.67
N LYS A 80 9.96 -4.00 -22.23
CA LYS A 80 10.34 -3.62 -20.86
C LYS A 80 10.04 -2.14 -20.60
N GLN A 81 10.39 -1.25 -21.52
CA GLN A 81 10.12 0.18 -21.38
C GLN A 81 8.62 0.49 -21.38
N ALA A 82 7.83 -0.21 -22.19
CA ALA A 82 6.37 -0.06 -22.20
C ALA A 82 5.76 -0.51 -20.85
N GLU A 83 6.22 -1.62 -20.30
CA GLU A 83 5.75 -2.12 -19.01
C GLU A 83 6.19 -1.20 -17.85
N LEU A 84 7.44 -0.71 -17.85
CA LEU A 84 7.91 0.30 -16.91
C LEU A 84 7.05 1.56 -16.96
N ALA A 85 6.76 2.08 -18.16
CA ALA A 85 5.91 3.27 -18.33
C ALA A 85 4.50 3.03 -17.79
N ARG A 86 3.93 1.85 -18.02
CA ARG A 86 2.63 1.44 -17.48
C ARG A 86 2.63 1.41 -15.95
N ILE A 87 3.66 0.82 -15.35
CA ILE A 87 3.82 0.73 -13.89
C ILE A 87 3.99 2.12 -13.28
N GLN A 88 4.82 2.98 -13.88
CA GLN A 88 4.99 4.36 -13.43
C GLN A 88 3.68 5.15 -13.51
N ALA A 89 2.94 5.02 -14.61
CA ALA A 89 1.62 5.67 -14.74
C ALA A 89 0.64 5.18 -13.66
N LYS A 90 0.67 3.88 -13.34
CA LYS A 90 -0.16 3.29 -12.29
C LYS A 90 0.22 3.81 -10.91
N LEU A 91 1.51 3.89 -10.59
CA LEU A 91 2.02 4.50 -9.36
C LEU A 91 1.61 5.98 -9.27
N LYS A 92 1.75 6.77 -10.35
CA LYS A 92 1.32 8.18 -10.39
C LYS A 92 -0.16 8.35 -10.08
N SER A 93 -0.98 7.39 -10.51
CA SER A 93 -2.42 7.38 -10.20
C SER A 93 -2.75 6.91 -8.78
N GLY A 94 -1.77 6.48 -7.98
CA GLY A 94 -1.96 5.99 -6.61
C GLY A 94 -2.40 4.53 -6.50
N LYS A 95 -2.60 3.84 -7.62
CA LYS A 95 -3.12 2.46 -7.63
C LYS A 95 -2.08 1.45 -7.17
N LYS A 96 -2.56 0.41 -6.46
CA LYS A 96 -1.71 -0.71 -6.03
C LYS A 96 -1.14 -1.46 -7.23
N LEU A 97 0.15 -1.77 -7.17
CA LEU A 97 0.78 -2.64 -8.15
C LEU A 97 0.45 -4.09 -7.85
N THR A 98 0.33 -4.91 -8.89
CA THR A 98 0.17 -6.36 -8.75
C THR A 98 1.48 -7.01 -8.35
N GLU A 99 1.43 -8.26 -7.88
CA GLU A 99 2.64 -9.02 -7.56
C GLU A 99 3.56 -9.18 -8.79
N GLU A 100 2.98 -9.36 -9.98
CA GLU A 100 3.72 -9.45 -11.24
C GLU A 100 4.46 -8.14 -11.57
N GLU A 101 3.77 -7.00 -11.46
CA GLU A 101 4.36 -5.67 -11.68
C GLU A 101 5.49 -5.41 -10.65
N MET A 102 5.31 -5.83 -9.40
CA MET A 102 6.35 -5.73 -8.37
C MET A 102 7.57 -6.61 -8.69
N ARG A 103 7.36 -7.88 -9.09
CA ARG A 103 8.45 -8.78 -9.50
C ARG A 103 9.18 -8.29 -10.74
N PHE A 104 8.46 -7.68 -11.68
CA PHE A 104 9.06 -7.05 -12.86
C PHE A 104 9.97 -5.89 -12.45
N LEU A 105 9.52 -5.00 -11.56
CA LEU A 105 10.36 -3.91 -11.06
C LEU A 105 11.62 -4.43 -10.35
N GLN A 106 11.54 -5.51 -9.58
CA GLN A 106 12.74 -6.11 -8.94
C GLN A 106 13.83 -6.47 -9.96
N ALA A 107 13.43 -6.91 -11.15
CA ALA A 107 14.36 -7.33 -12.21
C ALA A 107 14.87 -6.16 -13.07
N VAL A 108 14.03 -5.14 -13.30
CA VAL A 108 14.30 -4.11 -14.32
C VAL A 108 14.63 -2.73 -13.72
N ASP A 109 14.03 -2.37 -12.58
CA ASP A 109 14.30 -1.12 -11.87
C ASP A 109 14.21 -1.32 -10.34
N PRO A 110 15.30 -1.81 -9.71
CA PRO A 110 15.33 -2.09 -8.27
C PRO A 110 15.10 -0.85 -7.40
N GLN A 111 15.43 0.35 -7.89
CA GLN A 111 15.20 1.59 -7.15
C GLN A 111 13.71 1.93 -7.12
N LEU A 112 13.04 1.88 -8.28
CA LEU A 112 11.60 2.09 -8.35
C LEU A 112 10.84 1.00 -7.58
N TYR A 113 11.33 -0.24 -7.57
CA TYR A 113 10.77 -1.30 -6.72
C TYR A 113 10.76 -0.91 -5.25
N MET A 114 11.89 -0.46 -4.69
CA MET A 114 11.98 -0.07 -3.28
C MET A 114 11.03 1.07 -2.94
N GLN A 115 10.91 2.06 -3.84
CA GLN A 115 9.98 3.17 -3.68
C GLN A 115 8.52 2.71 -3.74
N ALA A 116 8.18 1.86 -4.70
CA ALA A 116 6.84 1.28 -4.86
C ALA A 116 6.45 0.43 -3.64
N ALA A 117 7.35 -0.43 -3.15
CA ALA A 117 7.14 -1.26 -1.97
C ALA A 117 6.84 -0.40 -0.73
N ARG A 118 7.59 0.69 -0.55
CA ARG A 118 7.34 1.65 0.53
C ARG A 118 5.95 2.28 0.40
N ILE A 119 5.57 2.76 -0.79
CA ILE A 119 4.25 3.37 -1.03
C ILE A 119 3.14 2.37 -0.73
N GLN A 120 3.28 1.12 -1.16
CA GLN A 120 2.31 0.07 -0.87
C GLN A 120 2.19 -0.23 0.62
N ALA A 121 3.30 -0.36 1.34
CA ALA A 121 3.27 -0.58 2.79
C ALA A 121 2.59 0.57 3.54
N MET A 122 2.81 1.81 3.10
CA MET A 122 2.12 2.98 3.63
C MET A 122 0.61 2.92 3.32
N ARG A 123 0.22 2.60 2.07
CA ARG A 123 -1.18 2.41 1.66
C ARG A 123 -1.87 1.34 2.51
N ASP A 124 -1.22 0.20 2.68
CA ASP A 124 -1.73 -0.94 3.46
C ASP A 124 -1.94 -0.57 4.93
N SER A 125 -1.04 0.23 5.51
CA SER A 125 -1.21 0.74 6.87
C SER A 125 -2.44 1.64 7.00
N LEU A 126 -2.72 2.50 6.01
CA LEU A 126 -3.93 3.31 5.98
C LEU A 126 -5.18 2.44 5.82
N GLU A 127 -5.17 1.48 4.89
CA GLU A 127 -6.29 0.54 4.68
C GLU A 127 -6.65 -0.21 5.97
N GLN A 128 -5.64 -0.73 6.68
CA GLN A 128 -5.84 -1.39 7.97
C GLN A 128 -6.45 -0.46 9.02
N GLN A 129 -5.98 0.78 9.12
CA GLN A 129 -6.55 1.74 10.07
C GLN A 129 -8.01 2.07 9.73
N LEU A 130 -8.32 2.29 8.45
CA LEU A 130 -9.68 2.55 7.96
C LEU A 130 -10.62 1.37 8.24
N GLU A 131 -10.13 0.13 8.14
CA GLU A 131 -10.90 -1.05 8.52
C GLU A 131 -11.30 -1.07 10.00
N HIS A 132 -10.57 -0.41 10.89
CA HIS A 132 -10.93 -0.40 12.30
C HIS A 132 -11.80 0.79 12.72
N CYS A 133 -12.06 1.74 11.81
CA CYS A 133 -12.91 2.89 12.08
C CYS A 133 -14.36 2.48 12.35
N LYS A 134 -14.94 3.07 13.39
CA LYS A 134 -16.32 2.85 13.84
C LYS A 134 -17.28 3.93 13.36
N SER A 135 -16.78 5.02 12.78
CA SER A 135 -17.60 6.10 12.24
C SER A 135 -16.95 6.76 11.02
N LYS A 136 -17.76 7.49 10.23
CA LYS A 136 -17.27 8.25 9.07
C LYS A 136 -16.36 9.40 9.47
N GLU A 137 -16.65 10.05 10.60
CA GLU A 137 -15.79 11.10 11.19
C GLU A 137 -14.42 10.56 11.60
N GLU A 138 -14.39 9.39 12.25
CA GLU A 138 -13.13 8.74 12.62
C GLU A 138 -12.31 8.35 11.38
N ALA A 139 -12.96 7.81 10.34
CA ALA A 139 -12.28 7.49 9.08
C ALA A 139 -11.68 8.74 8.42
N ALA A 140 -12.42 9.85 8.39
CA ALA A 140 -11.93 11.13 7.86
C ALA A 140 -10.75 11.67 8.68
N LYS A 141 -10.80 11.53 10.02
CA LYS A 141 -9.71 11.91 10.91
C LYS A 141 -8.45 11.06 10.67
N VAL A 142 -8.58 9.74 10.63
CA VAL A 142 -7.47 8.81 10.33
C VAL A 142 -6.82 9.17 9.00
N PHE A 143 -7.62 9.42 7.95
CA PHE A 143 -7.10 9.83 6.66
C PHE A 143 -6.33 11.15 6.72
N SER A 144 -6.91 12.17 7.36
CA SER A 144 -6.27 13.49 7.53
C SER A 144 -4.97 13.40 8.33
N ASP A 145 -5.00 12.70 9.46
CA ASP A 145 -3.83 12.51 10.33
C ASP A 145 -2.72 11.81 9.55
N THR A 146 -3.04 10.74 8.83
CA THR A 146 -2.08 9.99 8.01
C THR A 146 -1.50 10.84 6.89
N MET A 147 -2.30 11.67 6.23
CA MET A 147 -1.84 12.60 5.20
C MET A 147 -0.85 13.63 5.75
N SER A 148 -1.08 14.12 6.98
CA SER A 148 -0.19 15.08 7.65
C SER A 148 1.17 14.51 8.04
N MET A 149 1.28 13.19 8.19
CA MET A 149 2.54 12.50 8.49
C MET A 149 3.47 12.40 7.27
N VAL A 150 2.97 12.66 6.05
CA VAL A 150 3.81 12.66 4.84
C VAL A 150 4.63 13.93 4.81
N SER A 151 5.96 13.80 4.86
CA SER A 151 6.86 14.95 4.82
C SER A 151 6.77 15.69 3.50
N ASP A 152 6.75 17.03 3.57
CA ASP A 152 6.86 17.89 2.38
C ASP A 152 8.17 17.70 1.59
N LYS A 153 9.19 17.14 2.25
CA LYS A 153 10.52 16.88 1.65
C LYS A 153 10.66 15.48 1.09
N ASP A 154 9.61 14.66 1.15
CA ASP A 154 9.65 13.31 0.63
C ASP A 154 9.67 13.32 -0.91
N PRO A 155 10.68 12.73 -1.58
CA PRO A 155 10.74 12.71 -3.04
C PRO A 155 9.58 11.93 -3.66
N MET A 156 8.94 11.03 -2.91
CA MET A 156 7.78 10.26 -3.34
C MET A 156 6.45 10.84 -2.84
N LYS A 157 6.44 12.05 -2.26
CA LYS A 157 5.23 12.67 -1.67
C LYS A 157 4.02 12.57 -2.59
N GLU A 158 4.13 12.97 -3.85
CA GLU A 158 3.00 13.00 -4.79
C GLU A 158 2.38 11.60 -4.97
N TYR A 159 3.22 10.57 -5.06
CA TYR A 159 2.79 9.19 -5.20
C TYR A 159 2.14 8.65 -3.92
N ILE A 160 2.70 8.99 -2.76
CA ILE A 160 2.13 8.60 -1.46
C ILE A 160 0.75 9.25 -1.29
N VAL A 161 0.63 10.55 -1.58
CA VAL A 161 -0.63 11.30 -1.51
C VAL A 161 -1.66 10.69 -2.45
N ALA A 162 -1.28 10.39 -3.69
CA ALA A 162 -2.18 9.74 -4.65
C ALA A 162 -2.64 8.37 -4.14
N ALA A 163 -1.73 7.57 -3.56
CA ALA A 163 -2.06 6.24 -3.04
C ALA A 163 -3.02 6.30 -1.84
N TYR A 164 -2.83 7.26 -0.94
CA TYR A 164 -3.75 7.50 0.17
C TYR A 164 -5.13 7.95 -0.31
N GLN A 165 -5.17 8.88 -1.27
CA GLN A 165 -6.43 9.34 -1.84
C GLN A 165 -7.20 8.20 -2.53
N ASP A 166 -6.50 7.38 -3.33
CA ASP A 166 -7.08 6.23 -4.00
C ASP A 166 -7.63 5.21 -2.98
N ALA A 167 -6.84 4.83 -1.98
CA ALA A 167 -7.26 3.90 -0.93
C ALA A 167 -8.47 4.43 -0.13
N TYR A 168 -8.47 5.71 0.23
CA TYR A 168 -9.60 6.30 0.94
C TYR A 168 -10.85 6.38 0.06
N ASN A 169 -10.71 6.70 -1.23
CA ASN A 169 -11.82 6.68 -2.18
C ASN A 169 -12.39 5.27 -2.38
N GLU A 170 -11.55 4.25 -2.44
CA GLU A 170 -11.97 2.83 -2.47
C GLU A 170 -12.71 2.46 -1.18
N PHE A 171 -12.19 2.86 -0.02
CA PHE A 171 -12.83 2.63 1.26
C PHE A 171 -14.20 3.32 1.35
N GLN A 172 -14.33 4.55 0.88
CA GLN A 172 -15.61 5.28 0.86
C GLN A 172 -16.66 4.60 -0.01
N LYS A 173 -16.25 3.92 -1.08
CA LYS A 173 -17.13 3.13 -1.95
C LYS A 173 -17.44 1.75 -1.38
N SER A 174 -16.71 1.30 -0.35
CA SER A 174 -16.92 -0.01 0.26
C SER A 174 -18.26 -0.08 1.00
N GLY A 175 -18.85 -1.27 1.05
CA GLY A 175 -20.05 -1.52 1.84
C GLY A 175 -19.83 -1.18 3.31
N LYS A 176 -18.64 -1.48 3.85
CA LYS A 176 -18.28 -1.20 5.25
C LYS A 176 -18.47 0.27 5.61
N TYR A 177 -17.89 1.18 4.82
CA TYR A 177 -18.02 2.61 5.05
C TYR A 177 -19.46 3.12 4.96
N GLN A 178 -20.26 2.56 4.04
CA GLN A 178 -21.67 2.95 3.89
C GLN A 178 -22.51 2.65 5.13
N HIS A 179 -22.16 1.58 5.87
CA HIS A 179 -22.84 1.18 7.11
C HIS A 179 -22.28 1.87 8.36
N LEU A 180 -21.20 2.66 8.26
CA LEU A 180 -20.67 3.39 9.40
C LEU A 180 -21.63 4.53 9.79
N PRO A 181 -21.90 4.73 11.10
CA PRO A 181 -22.59 5.91 11.59
C PRO A 181 -21.77 7.18 11.30
N GLN A 182 -22.45 8.33 11.28
CA GLN A 182 -21.79 9.61 11.01
C GLN A 182 -20.78 9.98 12.10
N LYS A 183 -21.18 9.84 13.37
CA LYS A 183 -20.34 10.08 14.56
C LYS A 183 -20.06 8.77 15.29
N SER A 184 -18.95 8.74 16.01
CA SER A 184 -18.68 7.62 16.93
C SER A 184 -19.65 7.68 18.11
N SER A 185 -20.06 6.52 18.64
CA SER A 185 -20.98 6.44 19.79
C SER A 185 -20.27 6.68 21.14
N ASP A 186 -18.98 7.02 21.15
CA ASP A 186 -18.19 7.23 22.38
C ASP A 186 -18.35 8.63 23.00
N ASP A 187 -19.01 9.58 22.33
CA ASP A 187 -19.26 10.92 22.87
C ASP A 187 -20.53 11.04 23.74
N ASN A 188 -21.25 9.93 23.99
CA ASN A 188 -22.54 9.96 24.72
C ASN A 188 -22.46 9.38 26.15
N LYS A 189 -21.30 9.47 26.81
CA LYS A 189 -21.10 8.95 28.18
C LYS A 189 -20.47 9.94 29.15
N SER A 190 -20.80 11.22 29.04
CA SER A 190 -20.49 12.23 30.06
C SER A 190 -21.49 13.39 30.08
N ASP A 191 -22.78 13.11 30.22
CA ASP A 191 -23.76 14.13 30.66
C ASP A 191 -25.05 13.54 31.25
N SER A 192 -24.92 12.52 32.09
CA SER A 192 -26.02 11.98 32.92
C SER A 192 -25.66 11.99 34.40
N LEU A 193 -25.28 13.18 34.91
CA LEU A 193 -25.18 13.47 36.34
C LEU A 193 -25.82 14.84 36.67
N VAL A 194 -27.05 15.07 36.20
CA VAL A 194 -27.91 16.11 36.79
C VAL A 194 -29.34 15.59 36.89
N ALA A 195 -29.55 14.64 37.79
CA ALA A 195 -30.88 14.39 38.34
C ALA A 195 -30.70 14.05 39.82
N LEU A 196 -31.31 14.88 40.67
CA LEU A 196 -31.61 14.74 42.11
C LEU A 196 -31.11 15.94 42.94
N ASP A 197 -31.79 17.07 42.82
CA ASP A 197 -32.22 17.75 44.05
C ASP A 197 -33.70 18.14 43.95
N LYS A 198 -34.35 18.01 45.09
CA LYS A 198 -35.77 17.72 45.27
C LYS A 198 -36.60 18.99 45.21
N THR A 199 -37.72 18.90 44.51
CA THR A 199 -38.90 19.72 44.80
C THR A 199 -39.40 19.40 46.20
N THR A 200 -39.37 20.38 47.11
CA THR A 200 -40.40 20.52 48.15
C THR A 200 -40.72 22.00 48.34
N ASP A 201 -41.99 22.28 48.12
CA ASP A 201 -42.69 23.56 48.17
C ASP A 201 -42.64 24.28 49.53
N PHE A 202 -43.09 25.54 49.48
CA PHE A 202 -43.98 26.21 50.44
C PHE A 202 -43.39 27.35 51.29
N LEU A 203 -44.22 28.41 51.45
CA LEU A 203 -44.09 29.67 52.20
C LEU A 203 -43.66 30.89 51.36
N THR A 204 -44.60 31.57 50.68
CA THR A 204 -45.52 32.63 51.15
C THR A 204 -44.88 34.01 51.35
N ASP A 205 -45.36 34.94 50.52
CA ASP A 205 -45.93 36.24 50.90
C ASP A 205 -45.00 37.45 51.16
N SER A 206 -45.44 38.53 50.51
CA SER A 206 -45.41 39.93 50.91
C SER A 206 -44.28 40.87 50.44
N THR A 207 -44.78 41.86 49.69
CA THR A 207 -44.56 43.31 49.84
C THR A 207 -43.36 43.97 49.16
N ASP A 208 -43.72 44.70 48.10
CA ASP A 208 -43.28 46.06 47.75
C ASP A 208 -42.27 46.74 48.68
N HIS A 209 -41.15 47.20 48.10
CA HIS A 209 -40.65 48.55 48.37
C HIS A 209 -39.83 49.12 47.20
N ARG A 210 -40.50 49.96 46.42
CA ARG A 210 -40.06 51.28 45.94
C ARG A 210 -38.78 51.81 46.59
N SER A 211 -37.75 52.09 45.78
CA SER A 211 -36.89 53.28 45.94
C SER A 211 -36.14 53.58 44.65
N GLU A 212 -36.58 54.63 43.96
CA GLU A 212 -35.70 55.46 43.15
C GLU A 212 -34.66 56.11 44.08
N ARG A 213 -33.38 56.15 43.68
CA ARG A 213 -32.53 57.34 43.83
C ARG A 213 -31.21 57.23 43.06
N LYS A 214 -30.88 58.39 42.48
CA LYS A 214 -29.78 58.77 41.59
C LYS A 214 -28.40 58.81 42.27
N SER A 215 -27.40 59.00 41.40
CA SER A 215 -26.01 59.46 41.61
C SER A 215 -25.02 58.32 41.84
N HIS A 216 -23.79 58.33 41.33
CA HIS A 216 -22.97 59.43 40.83
C HIS A 216 -22.12 58.98 39.63
N GLN A 217 -21.89 59.96 38.75
CA GLN A 217 -20.81 60.07 37.78
C GLN A 217 -19.45 59.73 38.41
N ASP A 218 -18.65 58.87 37.79
CA ASP A 218 -17.19 58.99 37.85
C ASP A 218 -16.58 58.79 36.46
N ARG A 219 -15.93 59.86 36.00
CA ARG A 219 -15.10 59.94 34.81
C ARG A 219 -13.74 59.34 35.16
N TYR A 220 -13.18 58.52 34.27
CA TYR A 220 -11.74 58.49 34.07
C TYR A 220 -11.48 58.48 32.57
N ASP A 221 -11.33 59.69 32.03
CA ASP A 221 -10.47 59.95 30.89
C ASP A 221 -9.02 59.87 31.40
N SER A 222 -8.18 59.09 30.73
CA SER A 222 -6.75 59.37 30.67
C SER A 222 -6.18 58.78 29.39
N ASP A 223 -6.27 59.58 28.34
CA ASP A 223 -5.30 59.57 27.25
C ASP A 223 -3.90 59.82 27.85
N LEU A 224 -2.91 59.01 27.45
CA LEU A 224 -1.55 59.49 27.34
C LEU A 224 -0.82 58.76 26.20
N ALA A 225 -0.64 59.50 25.12
CA ALA A 225 0.28 59.20 24.04
C ALA A 225 1.70 59.62 24.41
N THR A 226 2.69 58.76 24.15
CA THR A 226 4.13 59.04 23.84
C THR A 226 4.86 57.68 23.86
N GLU A 227 5.74 57.26 22.96
CA GLU A 227 6.46 57.81 21.78
C GLU A 227 6.58 56.70 20.72
#